data_AF-A0A7Y2XNV6-F1
#
_entry.id   AF-A0A7Y2XNV6-F1
#
_cell.length_a   1.000
_cell.length_b   1.000
_cell.length_c   1.000
_cell.angle_alpha   90.00
_cell.angle_beta   90.00
_cell.angle_gamma   90.00
#
_symmetry.space_group_name_H-M   'P 1'
#
loop_
_entity.id
_entity.type
_entity.pdbx_description
1 polymer ?
#
loop_
_entity_poly.entity_id
_entity_poly.type
_entity_poly.pdbx_seq_one_letter_code
_entity_poly.pdbx_strand_id
1 'polypeptide(L)'
;MAKGYEAHQQRQMALSAFGKDLARRAKSKCELSGESGVPLHIYEIPPAPHDPELSRCLMLSEQVIDQLNQPRTIQPDQWRGLGELIWSDVEAVQIMACRLLTYIAREENWAQDILDDAYLDEELVDEANKQPLD
;
A
#
# COMPACT_ATOMS: atom_id res chain seq x y z
N MET A 1 8.31 22.98 -21.60
CA MET A 1 8.07 21.53 -21.57
C MET A 1 9.22 20.70 -20.97
N ALA A 2 10.45 21.22 -20.82
CA ALA A 2 11.59 20.47 -20.25
C ALA A 2 11.50 20.20 -18.72
N LYS A 3 11.00 21.17 -17.94
CA LYS A 3 10.98 21.10 -16.46
C LYS A 3 10.20 19.92 -15.88
N GLY A 4 9.09 19.51 -16.51
CA GLY A 4 8.29 18.37 -16.04
C GLY A 4 8.96 17.01 -16.30
N TYR A 5 9.66 16.91 -17.43
CA TYR A 5 10.43 15.71 -17.79
C TYR A 5 11.60 15.50 -16.82
N GLU A 6 12.35 16.56 -16.53
CA GLU A 6 13.46 16.52 -15.56
C GLU A 6 12.98 16.11 -14.15
N ALA A 7 11.88 16.69 -13.67
CA ALA A 7 11.31 16.34 -12.37
C ALA A 7 10.84 14.86 -12.31
N HIS A 8 10.22 14.37 -13.39
CA HIS A 8 9.82 12.98 -13.48
C HIS A 8 11.03 12.02 -13.48
N GLN A 9 12.09 12.34 -14.23
CA GLN A 9 13.33 11.56 -14.23
C GLN A 9 13.99 11.54 -12.85
N GLN A 10 14.06 12.69 -12.17
CA GLN A 10 14.57 12.78 -10.80
C GLN A 10 13.78 11.90 -9.83
N ARG A 11 12.44 11.94 -9.92
CA ARG A 11 11.57 11.08 -9.09
C ARG A 11 11.82 9.60 -9.37
N GLN A 12 11.89 9.20 -10.64
CA GLN A 12 12.19 7.81 -11.00
C GLN A 12 13.55 7.35 -10.48
N MET A 13 14.59 8.19 -10.61
CA MET A 13 15.92 7.90 -10.09
C MET A 13 15.90 7.70 -8.56
N ALA A 14 15.24 8.59 -7.83
CA ALA A 14 15.08 8.46 -6.38
C ALA A 14 14.38 7.15 -5.99
N LEU A 15 13.25 6.82 -6.65
CA LEU A 15 12.54 5.56 -6.39
C LEU A 15 13.40 4.35 -6.72
N SER A 16 14.12 4.35 -7.84
CA SER A 16 15.00 3.25 -8.21
C SER A 16 16.08 2.95 -7.15
N ALA A 17 16.52 3.97 -6.41
CA ALA A 17 17.50 3.81 -5.34
C ALA A 17 16.93 3.00 -4.16
N PHE A 18 15.62 3.03 -3.94
CA PHE A 18 14.93 2.28 -2.87
C PHE A 18 14.75 0.80 -3.18
N GLY A 19 14.82 0.40 -4.45
CA GLY A 19 14.45 -0.95 -4.89
C GLY A 19 15.16 -2.07 -4.16
N LYS A 20 16.45 -1.91 -3.85
CA LYS A 20 17.24 -2.94 -3.13
C LYS A 20 16.77 -3.13 -1.68
N ASP A 21 16.40 -2.05 -1.00
CA ASP A 21 15.97 -2.10 0.40
C ASP A 21 14.53 -2.56 0.52
N LEU A 22 13.66 -2.11 -0.38
CA LEU A 22 12.28 -2.59 -0.49
C LEU A 22 12.24 -4.08 -0.82
N ALA A 23 13.01 -4.56 -1.81
CA ALA A 23 13.05 -5.98 -2.15
C ALA A 23 13.53 -6.85 -0.97
N ARG A 24 14.48 -6.35 -0.16
CA ARG A 24 14.94 -7.05 1.05
C ARG A 24 13.86 -7.09 2.12
N ARG A 25 13.22 -5.94 2.41
CA ARG A 25 12.12 -5.84 3.39
C ARG A 25 10.97 -6.77 3.02
N ALA A 26 10.55 -6.71 1.76
CA ALA A 26 9.47 -7.50 1.21
C ALA A 26 9.83 -8.98 0.99
N LYS A 27 11.09 -9.38 1.20
CA LYS A 27 11.61 -10.73 0.93
C LYS A 27 11.28 -11.22 -0.49
N SER A 28 11.34 -10.30 -1.47
CA SER A 28 10.95 -10.53 -2.87
C SER A 28 9.50 -11.04 -3.05
N LYS A 29 8.58 -10.54 -2.22
CA LYS A 29 7.14 -10.79 -2.32
C LYS A 29 6.36 -9.48 -2.41
N CYS A 30 5.11 -9.54 -2.86
CA CYS A 30 4.18 -8.44 -2.72
C CYS A 30 3.89 -8.19 -1.23
N GLU A 31 4.07 -6.97 -0.74
CA GLU A 31 3.91 -6.62 0.68
C GLU A 31 2.44 -6.65 1.15
N LEU A 32 1.48 -6.63 0.22
CA LEU A 32 0.05 -6.63 0.52
C LEU A 32 -0.65 -7.98 0.26
N SER A 33 -0.28 -8.69 -0.81
CA SER A 33 -0.89 -9.99 -1.13
C SER A 33 -0.02 -11.20 -0.73
N GLY A 34 1.27 -10.98 -0.43
CA GLY A 34 2.23 -12.05 -0.17
C GLY A 34 2.65 -12.86 -1.40
N GLU A 35 2.14 -12.50 -2.60
CA GLU A 35 2.46 -13.16 -3.87
C GLU A 35 3.96 -13.09 -4.18
N SER A 36 4.50 -14.15 -4.81
CA SER A 36 5.93 -14.25 -5.13
C SER A 36 6.13 -14.87 -6.51
N GLY A 37 7.28 -14.61 -7.14
CA GLY A 37 7.60 -15.14 -8.48
C GLY A 37 6.98 -14.33 -9.63
N VAL A 38 6.43 -13.15 -9.33
CA VAL A 38 5.87 -12.20 -10.30
C VAL A 38 6.70 -10.90 -10.31
N PRO A 39 6.60 -10.07 -11.37
CA PRO A 39 7.16 -8.73 -11.35
C PRO A 39 6.61 -7.91 -10.18
N LEU A 40 7.51 -7.21 -9.48
CA LEU A 40 7.18 -6.33 -8.38
C LEU A 40 7.65 -4.91 -8.69
N HIS A 41 6.84 -3.94 -8.27
CA HIS A 41 7.03 -2.52 -8.55
C HIS A 41 7.02 -1.72 -7.25
N ILE A 42 7.78 -0.63 -7.25
CA ILE A 42 7.76 0.33 -6.16
C ILE A 42 6.49 1.15 -6.28
N TYR A 43 5.64 1.06 -5.27
CA TYR A 43 4.40 1.80 -5.15
C TYR A 43 4.53 2.81 -4.00
N GLU A 44 4.39 4.10 -4.32
CA GLU A 44 4.32 5.14 -3.31
C GLU A 44 2.87 5.25 -2.81
N ILE A 45 2.68 5.11 -1.49
CA ILE A 45 1.33 5.18 -0.94
C ILE A 45 0.81 6.64 -0.99
N PRO A 46 -0.42 6.87 -1.50
CA PRO A 46 -0.99 8.21 -1.56
C PRO A 46 -1.33 8.77 -0.15
N PRO A 47 -1.38 10.10 0.06
CA PRO A 47 -0.80 11.12 -0.80
C PRO A 47 0.72 10.97 -0.84
N ALA A 48 1.30 11.09 -2.03
CA ALA A 48 2.75 10.97 -2.19
C ALA A 48 3.43 12.28 -1.80
N PRO A 49 4.50 12.25 -0.99
CA PRO A 49 5.25 13.46 -0.63
C PRO A 49 5.94 14.08 -1.85
N HIS A 50 6.33 15.36 -1.71
CA HIS A 50 7.08 16.07 -2.75
C HIS A 50 8.37 15.33 -3.09
N ASP A 51 9.16 15.02 -2.06
CA ASP A 51 10.37 14.22 -2.18
C ASP A 51 10.06 12.76 -1.82
N PRO A 52 10.44 11.77 -2.65
CA PRO A 52 10.17 10.37 -2.36
C PRO A 52 10.81 9.90 -1.05
N GLU A 53 10.04 9.16 -0.26
CA GLU A 53 10.46 8.63 1.03
C GLU A 53 10.35 7.10 1.05
N LEU A 54 11.40 6.42 1.49
CA LEU A 54 11.44 4.95 1.54
C LEU A 54 10.34 4.37 2.46
N SER A 55 10.04 5.04 3.58
CA SER A 55 8.99 4.66 4.53
C SER A 55 7.59 4.69 3.90
N ARG A 56 7.38 5.52 2.87
CA ARG A 56 6.12 5.69 2.12
C ARG A 56 6.04 4.79 0.87
N CYS A 57 7.03 3.94 0.64
CA CYS A 57 7.07 3.05 -0.51
C CYS A 57 6.76 1.61 -0.10
N LEU A 58 6.09 0.87 -0.98
CA LEU A 58 5.82 -0.57 -0.89
C LEU A 58 6.32 -1.28 -2.15
N MET A 59 6.56 -2.58 -2.04
CA MET A 59 6.85 -3.48 -3.15
C MET A 59 5.60 -4.30 -3.46
N LEU A 60 4.92 -4.00 -4.57
CA LEU A 60 3.62 -4.59 -4.93
C LEU A 60 3.66 -5.26 -6.30
N SER A 61 2.85 -6.30 -6.50
CA SER A 61 2.63 -6.86 -7.84
C SER A 61 1.72 -5.94 -8.66
N GLU A 62 1.84 -6.02 -9.99
CA GLU A 62 1.04 -5.24 -10.93
C GLU A 62 -0.46 -5.43 -10.68
N GLN A 63 -0.90 -6.67 -10.44
CA GLN A 63 -2.30 -6.98 -10.09
C GLN A 63 -2.79 -6.21 -8.87
N VAL A 64 -1.99 -6.12 -7.80
CA VAL A 64 -2.38 -5.38 -6.59
C VAL A 64 -2.45 -3.89 -6.87
N ILE A 65 -1.50 -3.35 -7.63
CA ILE A 65 -1.50 -1.92 -8.02
C ILE A 65 -2.76 -1.61 -8.84
N ASP A 66 -3.14 -2.47 -9.77
CA ASP A 66 -4.36 -2.31 -10.55
C ASP A 66 -5.62 -2.34 -9.69
N GLN A 67 -5.70 -3.25 -8.71
CA GLN A 67 -6.81 -3.30 -7.76
C GLN A 67 -6.88 -2.03 -6.89
N LEU A 68 -5.75 -1.48 -6.46
CA LEU A 68 -5.71 -0.21 -5.72
C LEU A 68 -6.16 0.98 -6.56
N ASN A 69 -5.82 0.98 -7.86
CA ASN A 69 -6.25 2.02 -8.79
C ASN A 69 -7.71 1.84 -9.24
N GLN A 70 -8.23 0.62 -9.18
CA GLN A 70 -9.61 0.27 -9.53
C GLN A 70 -10.25 -0.58 -8.42
N PRO A 71 -10.59 0.02 -7.25
CA PRO A 71 -11.07 -0.73 -6.08
C PRO A 71 -12.31 -1.59 -6.34
N ARG A 72 -13.11 -1.26 -7.36
CA ARG A 72 -14.26 -2.07 -7.82
C ARG A 72 -13.89 -3.49 -8.28
N THR A 73 -12.62 -3.74 -8.59
CA THR A 73 -12.11 -5.05 -9.01
C THR A 73 -11.63 -5.92 -7.84
N ILE A 74 -11.60 -5.36 -6.63
CA ILE A 74 -11.21 -6.07 -5.42
C ILE A 74 -12.18 -7.22 -5.16
N GLN A 75 -11.63 -8.41 -4.91
CA GLN A 75 -12.38 -9.58 -4.46
C GLN A 75 -12.09 -9.79 -2.98
N PRO A 76 -13.04 -9.51 -2.06
CA PRO A 76 -12.78 -9.51 -0.61
C PRO A 76 -12.09 -10.76 -0.07
N ASP A 77 -12.45 -11.94 -0.56
CA ASP A 77 -11.87 -13.20 -0.08
C ASP A 77 -10.36 -13.35 -0.37
N GLN A 78 -9.82 -12.62 -1.35
CA GLN A 78 -8.37 -12.59 -1.62
C GLN A 78 -7.60 -11.77 -0.57
N TRP A 79 -8.31 -10.95 0.21
CA TRP A 79 -7.76 -9.96 1.13
C TRP A 79 -7.91 -10.35 2.61
N ARG A 80 -8.26 -11.61 2.90
CA ARG A 80 -8.35 -12.13 4.28
C ARG A 80 -7.06 -12.00 5.07
N GLY A 81 -5.91 -11.97 4.38
CA GLY A 81 -4.60 -11.75 4.99
C GLY A 81 -4.38 -10.35 5.59
N LEU A 82 -5.25 -9.36 5.28
CA LEU A 82 -5.15 -8.00 5.82
C LEU A 82 -5.22 -7.96 7.36
N GLY A 83 -5.88 -8.94 7.98
CA GLY A 83 -5.94 -9.05 9.44
C GLY A 83 -4.58 -9.26 10.11
N GLU A 84 -3.59 -9.81 9.40
CA GLU A 84 -2.20 -9.89 9.89
C GLU A 84 -1.43 -8.60 9.55
N LEU A 85 -1.68 -8.04 8.36
CA LEU A 85 -0.97 -6.86 7.86
C LEU A 85 -1.30 -5.58 8.61
N ILE A 86 -2.49 -5.50 9.24
CA ILE A 86 -2.88 -4.37 10.07
C ILE A 86 -1.95 -4.19 11.29
N TRP A 87 -1.23 -5.25 11.67
CA TRP A 87 -0.25 -5.26 12.77
C TRP A 87 1.21 -5.21 12.28
N SER A 88 1.44 -4.85 11.01
CA SER A 88 2.79 -4.79 10.45
C SER A 88 3.65 -3.72 11.13
N ASP A 89 4.93 -4.01 11.36
CA ASP A 89 5.91 -2.98 11.80
C ASP A 89 6.23 -1.97 10.68
N VAL A 90 5.74 -2.20 9.46
CA VAL A 90 5.92 -1.29 8.32
C VAL A 90 4.70 -0.38 8.23
N GLU A 91 4.87 0.88 8.62
CA GLU A 91 3.80 1.88 8.67
C GLU A 91 3.02 1.98 7.35
N ALA A 92 3.70 2.02 6.19
CA ALA A 92 3.01 2.06 4.89
C ALA A 92 2.15 0.82 4.61
N VAL A 93 2.53 -0.36 5.14
CA VAL A 93 1.71 -1.58 5.04
C VAL A 93 0.48 -1.43 5.92
N GLN A 94 0.61 -0.97 7.16
CA GLN A 94 -0.54 -0.78 8.06
C GLN A 94 -1.54 0.25 7.51
N ILE A 95 -1.05 1.39 7.00
CA ILE A 95 -1.90 2.42 6.40
C ILE A 95 -2.72 1.83 5.24
N MET A 96 -2.06 1.09 4.34
CA MET A 96 -2.76 0.50 3.19
C MET A 96 -3.68 -0.65 3.60
N ALA A 97 -3.30 -1.45 4.59
CA ALA A 97 -4.17 -2.49 5.15
C ALA A 97 -5.44 -1.85 5.76
N CYS A 98 -5.30 -0.78 6.53
CA CYS A 98 -6.41 -0.03 7.09
C CYS A 98 -7.35 0.52 6.00
N ARG A 99 -6.80 1.11 4.93
CA ARG A 99 -7.59 1.62 3.79
C ARG A 99 -8.36 0.52 3.08
N LEU A 100 -7.71 -0.60 2.80
CA LEU A 100 -8.34 -1.74 2.14
C LEU A 100 -9.42 -2.37 3.01
N LEU A 101 -9.15 -2.59 4.31
CA LEU A 101 -10.13 -3.07 5.27
C LEU A 101 -11.34 -2.14 5.34
N THR A 102 -11.11 -0.83 5.42
CA THR A 102 -12.19 0.18 5.46
C THR A 102 -13.03 0.17 4.19
N TYR A 103 -12.41 -0.02 3.03
CA TYR A 103 -13.12 -0.16 1.76
C TYR A 103 -13.96 -1.44 1.71
N ILE A 104 -13.37 -2.58 2.10
CA ILE A 104 -14.04 -3.89 2.08
C ILE A 104 -15.17 -3.97 3.12
N ALA A 105 -14.99 -3.35 4.29
CA ALA A 105 -15.97 -3.30 5.38
C ALA A 105 -17.31 -2.65 4.97
N ARG A 106 -17.36 -1.93 3.84
CA ARG A 106 -18.60 -1.40 3.26
C ARG A 106 -19.59 -2.49 2.87
N GLU A 107 -19.09 -3.67 2.48
CA GLU A 107 -19.89 -4.80 2.00
C GLU A 107 -19.69 -6.07 2.84
N GLU A 108 -18.60 -6.14 3.62
CA GLU A 108 -18.15 -7.37 4.26
C GLU A 108 -17.90 -7.20 5.76
N ASN A 109 -18.72 -7.85 6.59
CA ASN A 109 -18.65 -7.70 8.05
C ASN A 109 -17.32 -8.14 8.66
N TRP A 110 -16.66 -9.14 8.08
CA TRP A 110 -15.39 -9.64 8.62
C TRP A 110 -14.28 -8.59 8.60
N ALA A 111 -14.31 -7.66 7.64
CA ALA A 111 -13.33 -6.58 7.57
C ALA A 111 -13.62 -5.52 8.64
N GLN A 112 -14.91 -5.28 8.94
CA GLN A 112 -15.32 -4.43 10.04
C GLN A 112 -14.89 -5.02 11.39
N ASP A 113 -15.11 -6.32 11.60
CA ASP A 113 -14.71 -7.00 12.84
C ASP A 113 -13.19 -6.86 13.10
N ILE A 114 -12.37 -6.97 12.04
CA ILE A 114 -10.91 -6.77 12.14
C ILE A 114 -10.58 -5.33 12.56
N LEU A 115 -11.24 -4.33 11.97
CA LEU A 115 -10.99 -2.92 12.30
C LEU A 115 -11.38 -2.61 13.75
N ASP A 116 -12.51 -3.15 14.20
CA ASP A 116 -13.01 -2.96 15.57
C ASP A 116 -12.07 -3.59 16.61
N ASP A 117 -11.47 -4.73 16.29
CA ASP A 117 -10.50 -5.44 17.14
C ASP A 117 -9.09 -4.84 17.09
N ALA A 118 -8.75 -4.07 16.04
CA ALA A 118 -7.38 -3.64 15.80
C ALA A 118 -6.87 -2.53 16.73
N TYR A 119 -7.74 -1.84 17.49
CA TYR A 119 -7.39 -0.72 18.39
C TYR A 119 -6.28 0.19 17.81
N LEU A 120 -6.45 0.60 16.55
CA LEU A 120 -5.43 1.34 15.80
C LEU A 120 -5.18 2.71 16.42
N ASP A 121 -3.93 3.18 16.29
CA ASP A 121 -3.57 4.54 16.67
C ASP A 121 -4.37 5.56 15.85
N GLU A 122 -4.87 6.61 16.52
CA GLU A 122 -5.61 7.70 15.89
C GLU A 122 -4.79 8.36 14.77
N GLU A 123 -3.47 8.52 14.96
CA GLU A 123 -2.60 9.13 13.94
C GLU A 123 -2.55 8.29 12.65
N LEU A 124 -2.54 6.96 12.79
CA LEU A 124 -2.52 6.01 11.68
C LEU A 124 -3.87 6.00 10.94
N VAL A 125 -4.97 6.02 11.69
CA VAL A 125 -6.32 6.09 11.13
C VAL A 125 -6.52 7.41 10.38
N ASP A 126 -6.06 8.53 10.94
CA ASP A 126 -6.10 9.83 10.27
C ASP A 126 -5.29 9.83 8.97
N GLU A 127 -4.08 9.25 8.98
CA GLU A 127 -3.25 9.11 7.79
C GLU A 127 -3.91 8.21 6.72
N ALA A 128 -4.54 7.11 7.12
CA ALA A 128 -5.31 6.26 6.23
C ALA A 128 -6.47 7.05 5.59
N ASN A 129 -7.16 7.88 6.36
CA ASN A 129 -8.31 8.66 5.91
C ASN A 129 -7.96 9.86 5.03
N LYS A 130 -6.70 10.29 4.94
CA LYS A 130 -6.28 11.38 4.04
C LYS A 130 -6.57 11.09 2.57
N GLN A 131 -6.50 9.81 2.17
CA GLN A 131 -6.80 9.41 0.80
C GLN A 131 -7.40 7.98 0.80
N PRO A 132 -8.72 7.86 1.03
CA PRO A 132 -9.40 6.57 1.03
C PRO A 132 -9.48 5.97 -0.38
N LEU A 133 -9.80 4.69 -0.46
CA LEU A 133 -10.15 4.03 -1.72
C LEU A 133 -11.63 4.32 -2.04
N ASP A 134 -11.90 4.70 -3.30
CA ASP A 134 -13.23 5.09 -3.80
C ASP A 134 -13.78 4.12 -4.85
#